data_AF-A0A349QYE0-F1
#
_entry.id   AF-A0A349QYE0-F1
#
_cell.length_a   1.000
_cell.length_b   1.000
_cell.length_c   1.000
_cell.angle_alpha   90.00
_cell.angle_beta   90.00
_cell.angle_gamma   90.00
#
_symmetry.space_group_name_H-M   'P 1'
#
loop_
_entity.id
_entity.type
_entity.pdbx_description
1 polymer ?
#
loop_
_entity_poly.entity_id
_entity_poly.type
_entity_poly.pdbx_seq_one_letter_code
_entity_poly.pdbx_strand_id
1 'polypeptide(L)'
;MVKLSDPELFLHLKNSIENQLEWGETAHWSTADFEKLSDKIQEKTGVILSVSTLKRIFGRIDYQSKPALTTLNTLARYVDHEDWRAFRNAYAQKYIPQEQALHKSAFEPKVKKRKQHGPIFIIAISSVFVLVLVGLFGNRFIPN
;
A
#
# COMPACT_ATOMS: atom_id res chain seq x y z
N MET A 1 5.35 -3.70 -20.69
CA MET A 1 5.19 -4.35 -19.36
C MET A 1 6.42 -4.01 -18.55
N VAL A 2 6.27 -3.42 -17.38
CA VAL A 2 7.42 -3.15 -16.52
C VAL A 2 7.92 -4.48 -15.98
N LYS A 3 9.20 -4.78 -16.17
CA LYS A 3 9.84 -5.95 -15.54
C LYS A 3 10.12 -5.59 -14.09
N LEU A 4 9.24 -6.02 -13.19
CA LEU A 4 9.56 -6.13 -11.77
C LEU A 4 10.64 -7.19 -11.62
N SER A 5 11.79 -6.84 -11.03
CA SER A 5 12.77 -7.86 -10.69
C SER A 5 12.25 -8.65 -9.48
N ASP A 6 12.27 -9.99 -9.56
CA ASP A 6 11.87 -10.85 -8.45
C ASP A 6 12.58 -10.45 -7.13
N PRO A 7 13.90 -10.12 -7.10
CA PRO A 7 14.61 -9.80 -5.86
C PRO A 7 14.07 -8.57 -5.09
N GLU A 8 13.76 -7.48 -5.78
CA GLU A 8 13.32 -6.23 -5.13
C GLU A 8 11.96 -6.39 -4.47
N LEU A 9 11.07 -7.11 -5.13
CA LEU A 9 9.75 -7.41 -4.62
C LEU A 9 9.81 -8.32 -3.38
N PHE A 10 10.69 -9.32 -3.41
CA PHE A 10 10.95 -10.18 -2.24
C PHE A 10 11.53 -9.39 -1.07
N LEU A 11 12.46 -8.48 -1.34
CA LEU A 11 13.01 -7.58 -0.33
C LEU A 11 11.91 -6.69 0.26
N HIS A 12 11.06 -6.11 -0.59
CA HIS A 12 9.95 -5.28 -0.13
C HIS A 12 8.99 -6.05 0.78
N LEU A 13 8.64 -7.29 0.42
CA LEU A 13 7.78 -8.14 1.27
C LEU A 13 8.40 -8.35 2.66
N LYS A 14 9.69 -8.69 2.72
CA LYS A 14 10.39 -8.89 4.00
C LYS A 14 10.38 -7.61 4.84
N ASN A 15 10.70 -6.47 4.23
CA ASN A 15 10.73 -5.20 4.92
C ASN A 15 9.33 -4.78 5.42
N SER A 16 8.27 -5.06 4.65
CA SER A 16 6.89 -4.82 5.10
C SER A 16 6.57 -5.62 6.37
N ILE A 17 7.01 -6.88 6.44
CA ILE A 17 6.81 -7.73 7.62
C ILE A 17 7.65 -7.23 8.80
N GLU A 18 8.92 -6.92 8.59
CA GLU A 18 9.80 -6.36 9.64
C GLU A 18 9.23 -5.06 10.24
N ASN A 19 8.78 -4.15 9.37
CA ASN A 19 8.19 -2.88 9.80
C ASN A 19 6.87 -3.07 10.55
N GLN A 20 6.03 -4.04 10.15
CA GLN A 20 4.79 -4.34 10.86
C GLN A 20 5.04 -4.94 12.26
N LEU A 21 6.17 -5.61 12.46
CA LEU A 21 6.52 -6.26 13.73
C LEU A 21 7.28 -5.34 14.69
N GLU A 22 8.08 -4.41 14.17
CA GLU A 22 8.94 -3.51 14.98
C GLU A 22 9.94 -4.28 15.88
N TRP A 23 10.31 -5.51 15.50
CA TRP A 23 11.25 -6.36 16.25
C TRP A 23 12.72 -6.11 15.89
N GLY A 24 13.00 -5.13 15.05
CA GLY A 24 14.32 -4.89 14.47
C GLY A 24 14.67 -5.86 13.33
N GLU A 25 15.93 -5.80 12.90
CA GLU A 25 16.41 -6.54 11.72
C GLU A 25 16.32 -8.06 11.87
N THR A 26 15.85 -8.73 10.83
CA THR A 26 15.72 -10.20 10.83
C THR A 26 17.02 -10.95 11.08
N ALA A 27 18.19 -10.33 10.90
CA ALA A 27 19.50 -10.91 11.25
C ALA A 27 19.61 -11.25 12.75
N HIS A 28 18.95 -10.48 13.62
CA HIS A 28 19.01 -10.64 15.07
C HIS A 28 17.91 -11.53 15.64
N TRP A 29 16.91 -11.91 14.85
CA TRP A 29 15.80 -12.73 15.32
C TRP A 29 16.28 -14.10 15.81
N SER A 30 15.77 -14.52 16.95
CA SER A 30 15.96 -15.85 17.52
C SER A 30 14.99 -16.87 16.90
N THR A 31 15.16 -18.16 17.23
CA THR A 31 14.15 -19.17 16.87
C THR A 31 12.78 -18.84 17.44
N ALA A 32 12.72 -18.31 18.67
CA ALA A 32 11.48 -17.92 19.33
C ALA A 32 10.77 -16.76 18.60
N ASP A 33 11.52 -15.85 17.97
CA ASP A 33 10.91 -14.78 17.17
C ASP A 33 10.27 -15.33 15.89
N PHE A 34 10.87 -16.35 15.27
CA PHE A 34 10.24 -17.05 14.14
C PHE A 34 9.02 -17.88 14.56
N GLU A 35 9.01 -18.44 15.77
CA GLU A 35 7.83 -19.11 16.34
C GLU A 35 6.69 -18.10 16.51
N LYS A 36 6.95 -16.96 17.15
CA LYS A 36 5.96 -15.88 17.29
C LYS A 36 5.48 -15.35 15.94
N LEU A 37 6.35 -15.24 14.94
CA LEU A 37 5.93 -14.83 13.60
C LEU A 37 5.01 -15.89 12.96
N SER A 38 5.32 -17.18 13.11
CA SER A 38 4.44 -18.26 12.65
C SER A 38 3.05 -18.13 13.27
N ASP A 39 2.99 -17.92 14.59
CA ASP A 39 1.73 -17.78 15.32
C ASP A 39 0.93 -16.56 14.83
N LYS A 40 1.59 -15.41 14.66
CA LYS A 40 0.95 -14.19 14.12
C LYS A 40 0.43 -14.37 12.69
N ILE A 41 1.18 -15.09 11.85
CA ILE A 41 0.74 -15.40 10.49
C ILE A 41 -0.48 -16.33 10.53
N GLN A 42 -0.47 -17.35 11.38
CA GLN A 42 -1.60 -18.25 11.55
C GLN A 42 -2.83 -17.49 12.04
N GLU A 43 -2.69 -16.65 13.06
CA GLU A 43 -3.77 -15.85 13.64
C GLU A 43 -4.44 -14.97 12.58
N LYS A 44 -3.65 -14.30 11.74
CA LYS A 44 -4.16 -13.38 10.72
C LYS A 44 -4.67 -14.07 9.45
N THR A 45 -4.04 -15.17 9.03
CA THR A 45 -4.28 -15.77 7.71
C THR A 45 -4.97 -17.13 7.74
N GLY A 46 -5.03 -17.77 8.91
CA GLY A 46 -5.48 -19.15 9.09
C GLY A 46 -4.50 -20.22 8.56
N VAL A 47 -3.32 -19.83 8.06
CA VAL A 47 -2.32 -20.74 7.49
C VAL A 47 -1.06 -20.75 8.34
N ILE A 48 -0.59 -21.94 8.70
CA ILE A 48 0.65 -22.12 9.44
C ILE A 48 1.83 -22.16 8.46
N LEU A 49 2.85 -21.34 8.70
CA LEU A 49 4.14 -21.46 8.02
C LEU A 49 5.18 -21.92 9.03
N SER A 50 5.83 -23.06 8.75
CA SER A 50 6.83 -23.60 9.67
C SER A 50 7.99 -22.63 9.90
N VAL A 51 8.60 -22.68 11.09
CA VAL A 51 9.80 -21.90 11.43
C VAL A 51 10.92 -22.08 10.41
N SER A 52 11.10 -23.30 9.87
CA SER A 52 12.14 -23.57 8.87
C SER A 52 11.82 -22.90 7.52
N THR A 53 10.54 -22.87 7.12
CA THR A 53 10.07 -22.12 5.94
C THR A 53 10.33 -20.63 6.11
N LEU A 54 9.97 -20.05 7.25
CA LEU A 54 10.20 -18.63 7.54
C LEU A 54 11.69 -18.29 7.53
N LYS A 55 12.52 -19.07 8.23
CA LYS A 55 13.98 -18.86 8.25
C LYS A 55 14.60 -18.88 6.85
N ARG A 56 14.12 -19.73 5.94
CA ARG A 56 14.56 -19.77 4.53
C ARG A 56 14.15 -18.50 3.77
N ILE A 57 12.91 -18.04 3.95
CA ILE A 57 12.41 -16.81 3.31
C ILE A 57 13.20 -15.59 3.75
N PHE A 58 13.51 -15.51 5.05
CA PHE A 58 14.31 -14.42 5.62
C PHE A 58 15.82 -14.59 5.45
N GLY A 59 16.29 -15.62 4.74
CA GLY A 59 17.71 -15.82 4.44
C GLY A 59 18.56 -16.23 5.64
N ARG A 60 17.94 -16.73 6.72
CA ARG A 60 18.65 -17.25 7.91
C ARG A 60 19.20 -18.66 7.72
N ILE A 61 18.68 -19.39 6.74
CA ILE A 61 19.15 -20.72 6.32
C ILE A 61 19.17 -20.74 4.80
N ASP A 62 20.17 -21.40 4.22
CA ASP A 62 20.31 -21.54 2.79
C ASP A 62 19.07 -22.17 2.14
N TYR A 63 18.66 -21.63 0.99
CA TYR A 63 17.48 -22.07 0.26
C TYR A 63 17.70 -21.96 -1.25
N GLN A 64 17.88 -23.12 -1.86
CA GLN A 64 18.27 -23.28 -3.27
C GLN A 64 17.08 -23.19 -4.23
N SER A 65 15.89 -22.80 -3.78
CA SER A 65 14.66 -22.84 -4.59
C SER A 65 13.77 -21.62 -4.36
N LYS A 66 12.86 -21.35 -5.29
CA LYS A 66 11.88 -20.27 -5.12
C LYS A 66 10.78 -20.72 -4.13
N PRO A 67 10.33 -19.84 -3.21
CA PRO A 67 9.20 -20.15 -2.34
C PRO A 67 7.95 -20.53 -3.14
N ALA A 68 7.16 -21.45 -2.61
CA ALA A 68 5.90 -21.84 -3.22
C ALA A 68 4.94 -20.64 -3.29
N LEU A 69 4.10 -20.60 -4.34
CA LEU A 69 3.12 -19.52 -4.50
C LEU A 69 2.15 -19.44 -3.30
N THR A 70 1.79 -20.57 -2.70
CA THR A 70 0.97 -20.61 -1.49
C THR A 70 1.62 -19.88 -0.32
N THR A 71 2.92 -20.07 -0.11
CA THR A 71 3.71 -19.34 0.88
C THR A 71 3.70 -17.84 0.61
N LEU A 72 3.89 -17.43 -0.66
CA LEU A 72 3.86 -16.02 -1.05
C LEU A 72 2.48 -15.39 -0.86
N ASN A 73 1.41 -16.11 -1.19
CA ASN A 73 0.04 -15.66 -0.94
C ASN A 73 -0.21 -15.48 0.56
N THR A 74 0.23 -16.44 1.40
CA THR A 74 0.10 -16.33 2.86
C THR A 74 0.82 -15.11 3.40
N LEU A 75 2.07 -14.87 2.98
CA LEU A 75 2.83 -13.70 3.43
C LEU A 75 2.23 -12.38 2.92
N ALA A 76 1.73 -12.33 1.68
CA ALA A 76 1.02 -11.17 1.15
C ALA A 76 -0.25 -10.86 1.98
N ARG A 77 -1.02 -11.90 2.35
CA ARG A 77 -2.18 -11.76 3.24
C ARG A 77 -1.80 -11.26 4.63
N TYR A 78 -0.66 -11.70 5.15
CA TYR A 78 -0.17 -11.22 6.42
C TYR A 78 0.16 -9.71 6.42
N VAL A 79 0.58 -9.16 5.28
CA VAL A 79 0.81 -7.71 5.08
C VAL A 79 -0.38 -7.00 4.40
N ASP A 80 -1.61 -7.50 4.60
CA ASP A 80 -2.87 -6.85 4.20
C ASP A 80 -3.13 -6.76 2.69
N HIS A 81 -2.58 -7.71 1.91
CA HIS A 81 -2.92 -7.89 0.49
C HIS A 81 -3.70 -9.18 0.27
N GLU A 82 -4.63 -9.18 -0.71
CA GLU A 82 -5.47 -10.35 -1.01
C GLU A 82 -4.64 -11.61 -1.35
N ASP A 83 -3.62 -11.44 -2.19
CA ASP A 83 -2.71 -12.50 -2.62
C ASP A 83 -1.37 -11.91 -3.11
N TRP A 84 -0.45 -12.78 -3.57
CA TRP A 84 0.84 -12.35 -4.11
C TRP A 84 0.73 -11.46 -5.35
N ARG A 85 -0.32 -11.64 -6.16
CA ARG A 85 -0.54 -10.82 -7.37
C ARG A 85 -1.01 -9.42 -6.99
N ALA A 86 -1.89 -9.29 -6.02
CA ALA A 86 -2.34 -8.02 -5.46
C ALA A 86 -1.17 -7.26 -4.82
N PHE A 87 -0.33 -7.94 -4.05
CA PHE A 87 0.90 -7.36 -3.50
C PHE A 87 1.82 -6.82 -4.61
N ARG A 88 2.07 -7.63 -5.65
CA ARG A 88 2.86 -7.20 -6.82
C ARG A 88 2.31 -5.98 -7.52
N ASN A 89 1.00 -5.95 -7.74
CA ASN A 89 0.35 -4.84 -8.41
C ASN A 89 0.43 -3.56 -7.57
N ALA A 90 0.25 -3.67 -6.24
CA ALA A 90 0.38 -2.55 -5.33
C ALA A 90 1.82 -2.00 -5.28
N TYR A 91 2.82 -2.88 -5.21
CA TYR A 91 4.22 -2.49 -5.31
C TYR A 91 4.52 -1.79 -6.64
N ALA A 92 4.04 -2.36 -7.75
CA ALA A 92 4.24 -1.79 -9.07
C ALA A 92 3.65 -0.39 -9.21
N GLN A 93 2.47 -0.15 -8.64
CA GLN A 93 1.83 1.16 -8.67
C GLN A 93 2.55 2.20 -7.83
N LYS A 94 3.17 1.79 -6.71
CA LYS A 94 3.81 2.72 -5.76
C LYS A 94 5.26 3.03 -6.11
N TYR A 95 6.03 2.04 -6.59
CA TYR A 95 7.48 2.15 -6.70
C TYR A 95 8.00 2.33 -8.12
N ILE A 96 7.35 1.75 -9.14
CA ILE A 96 7.77 1.91 -10.53
C ILE A 96 7.61 3.37 -11.03
N PRO A 97 6.55 4.12 -10.65
CA PRO A 97 6.46 5.53 -11.03
C PRO A 97 7.53 6.43 -10.38
N GLN A 98 8.12 6.03 -9.24
CA GLN A 98 9.13 6.82 -8.53
C GLN A 98 10.56 6.55 -9.02
N GLU A 99 10.90 5.30 -9.37
CA GLU A 99 12.21 4.96 -9.92
C GLU A 99 12.43 5.61 -11.30
N GLN A 100 11.36 5.74 -12.09
CA GLN A 100 11.38 6.50 -13.34
C GLN A 100 11.51 8.01 -13.12
N ALA A 101 11.09 8.57 -11.97
CA ALA A 101 11.21 10.00 -11.69
C ALA A 101 12.64 10.41 -11.28
N LEU A 102 13.36 9.53 -10.57
CA LEU A 102 14.77 9.77 -10.20
C LEU A 102 15.68 9.84 -11.44
N HIS A 103 15.43 9.00 -12.45
CA HIS A 103 16.21 8.97 -13.69
C HIS A 103 15.74 10.01 -14.73
N LYS A 104 14.54 10.58 -14.59
CA LYS A 104 13.98 11.59 -15.52
C LYS A 104 14.16 13.03 -15.03
N SER A 105 14.55 13.25 -13.78
CA SER A 105 14.85 14.56 -13.21
C SER A 105 16.06 15.28 -13.84
N ALA A 106 16.86 14.60 -14.68
CA ALA A 106 17.91 15.23 -15.49
C ALA A 106 17.44 15.66 -16.89
N PHE A 107 16.19 15.37 -17.27
CA PHE A 107 15.65 15.74 -18.58
C PHE A 107 14.13 15.91 -18.52
N GLU A 108 13.68 17.02 -17.95
CA GLU A 108 12.29 17.48 -18.09
C GLU A 108 12.16 18.30 -19.41
N PRO A 109 10.97 18.40 -20.08
CA PRO A 109 9.72 18.52 -19.34
C PRO A 109 8.42 17.90 -19.91
N LYS A 110 7.44 17.83 -18.98
CA LYS A 110 5.96 17.85 -19.14
C LYS A 110 5.24 16.55 -19.51
N VAL A 111 4.53 15.98 -18.54
CA VAL A 111 3.34 15.15 -18.77
C VAL A 111 2.12 15.72 -18.04
N LYS A 112 1.02 15.85 -18.79
CA LYS A 112 -0.25 16.51 -18.46
C LYS A 112 -0.97 15.84 -17.27
N LYS A 113 -1.43 16.66 -16.31
CA LYS A 113 -2.30 16.24 -15.19
C LYS A 113 -3.72 15.96 -15.69
N ARG A 114 -4.21 14.72 -15.52
CA ARG A 114 -5.63 14.38 -15.75
C ARG A 114 -6.43 14.80 -14.52
N LYS A 115 -7.41 15.68 -14.76
CA LYS A 115 -8.20 16.43 -13.77
C LYS A 115 -8.96 15.51 -12.81
N GLN A 116 -8.80 15.76 -11.52
CA GLN A 116 -9.69 15.27 -10.47
C GLN A 116 -10.46 16.50 -9.98
N HIS A 117 -11.76 16.57 -10.23
CA HIS A 117 -12.61 17.64 -9.74
C HIS A 117 -12.96 17.38 -8.26
N GLY A 118 -12.09 17.85 -7.36
CA GLY A 118 -12.39 18.11 -5.94
C GLY A 118 -13.20 19.41 -5.76
N PRO A 119 -13.62 19.78 -4.53
CA PRO A 119 -14.99 20.16 -4.17
C PRO A 119 -15.41 21.59 -4.55
N ILE A 120 -15.13 22.03 -5.77
CA ILE A 120 -15.63 23.31 -6.30
C ILE A 120 -17.15 23.22 -6.57
N PHE A 121 -17.70 22.01 -6.74
CA PHE A 121 -19.15 21.81 -6.96
C PHE A 121 -20.04 22.10 -5.74
N ILE A 122 -19.47 22.32 -4.55
CA ILE A 122 -20.24 22.64 -3.33
C ILE A 122 -20.51 24.15 -3.19
N ILE A 123 -19.70 25.02 -3.82
CA ILE A 123 -19.83 26.48 -3.65
C ILE A 123 -20.98 27.08 -4.48
N ALA A 124 -21.43 26.40 -5.55
CA ALA A 124 -22.49 26.91 -6.42
C ALA A 124 -23.91 26.76 -5.84
N ILE A 125 -24.14 25.84 -4.91
CA ILE A 125 -25.48 25.61 -4.31
C ILE A 125 -25.76 26.60 -3.17
N SER A 126 -24.72 27.04 -2.43
CA SER A 126 -24.92 27.98 -1.31
C SER A 126 -25.24 29.41 -1.78
N SER A 127 -24.67 29.86 -2.90
CA SER A 127 -24.95 31.22 -3.42
C SER A 127 -26.39 31.37 -3.93
N VAL A 128 -26.96 30.31 -4.54
CA VAL A 128 -28.34 30.32 -5.02
C VAL A 128 -29.33 30.27 -3.85
N PHE A 129 -29.03 29.54 -2.78
CA PHE A 129 -29.89 29.50 -1.59
C PHE A 129 -29.92 30.84 -0.84
N VAL A 130 -28.77 31.54 -0.74
CA VAL A 130 -28.71 32.89 -0.15
C VAL A 130 -29.47 33.91 -1.00
N LEU A 131 -29.37 33.85 -2.33
CA LEU A 131 -30.13 34.76 -3.21
C LEU A 131 -31.64 34.53 -3.16
N VAL A 132 -32.09 33.28 -3.03
CA VAL A 132 -33.53 32.95 -2.86
C VAL A 132 -34.05 33.41 -1.49
N LEU A 133 -33.25 33.29 -0.43
CA LEU A 133 -33.63 33.81 0.90
C LEU A 133 -33.69 35.34 0.94
N VAL A 134 -32.74 36.04 0.31
CA VAL A 134 -32.74 37.51 0.24
C VAL A 134 -33.90 38.02 -0.64
N GLY A 135 -34.23 37.34 -1.73
CA GLY A 135 -35.37 37.68 -2.59
C GLY A 135 -36.74 37.47 -1.93
N LEU A 136 -36.88 36.46 -1.08
CA LEU A 136 -38.13 36.19 -0.34
C LEU A 136 -38.32 37.11 0.88
N PHE A 137 -37.23 37.50 1.56
CA PHE A 137 -37.30 38.38 2.75
C PHE A 137 -37.24 39.88 2.44
N GLY A 138 -36.62 40.30 1.33
CA GLY A 138 -36.49 41.71 0.95
C GLY A 138 -37.80 42.38 0.50
N ASN A 139 -38.84 41.62 0.15
CA ASN A 139 -40.10 42.14 -0.40
C ASN A 139 -41.22 42.33 0.65
N ARG A 140 -40.90 42.37 1.94
CA ARG A 140 -41.89 42.49 3.04
C ARG A 140 -41.68 43.72 3.96
N PHE A 141 -40.78 44.64 3.62
CA PHE A 141 -40.43 45.78 4.48
C PHE A 141 -40.59 47.14 3.76
N ILE A 142 -41.82 47.43 3.32
CA ILE A 142 -42.28 48.82 3.10
C ILE A 142 -43.64 48.94 3.79
N PRO A 143 -43.71 49.37 5.06
CA PRO A 143 -44.92 49.97 5.60
C PRO A 143 -44.91 51.48 5.33
N ASN A 144 -46.10 51.99 5.00
CA ASN A 144 -46.47 53.38 4.74
C ASN A 144 -46.08 54.36 5.85
#